data_AF-A0A971HAY0-F1
#
_entry.id   AF-A0A971HAY0-F1
#
_cell.length_a   1.000
_cell.length_b   1.000
_cell.length_c   1.000
_cell.angle_alpha   90.00
_cell.angle_beta   90.00
_cell.angle_gamma   90.00
#
_symmetry.space_group_name_H-M   'P 1'
#
loop_
_entity.id
_entity.type
_entity.pdbx_description
1 polymer ?
#
loop_
_entity_poly.entity_id
_entity_poly.type
_entity_poly.pdbx_seq_one_letter_code
_entity_poly.pdbx_strand_id
1 'polypeptide(L)'
;MKHIIRNIIILGSIMVLVSGCSAVFKAGLSGSVYDADTDAGIENMEVYAYTSESARNTDFSSWTPGSTFSPDASSAYVARTSTASDGSFTINKIIWESTMPQFGKTADYRELFLIFYHKDYGLHKNIKAVWITSDSTNNSIVNESFSKINRIATLNIQVRDAASGTLLTEAMDIEVTVQNGAETIVKTATITGAGTMVVSYPIALANPTASVQSHLNNSTYIQCDEEGTLLGTVTNALPSFDISEQTNVIELYMKPTRLTFPSLSGQIDYDVTAGKENLLVSTDDGVTVWLCERDINNKVVHIDHANAGQITYALGDGSNGSLIRHGLFDNLGQGYTWNDATYTKTYAEKQVVIVIDNISVAGAKAMGVGDYYSEFTIRSDSSSPTSLGIINTTATLAVGDLP
;
A
#
# COMPACT_ATOMS: atom_id res chain seq x y z
N MET A 1 47.71 -13.04 -78.94
CA MET A 1 46.82 -12.24 -78.07
C MET A 1 45.39 -12.79 -77.95
N LYS A 2 44.68 -13.13 -79.05
CA LYS A 2 43.30 -13.68 -78.99
C LYS A 2 43.13 -14.98 -78.16
N HIS A 3 44.13 -15.87 -78.15
CA HIS A 3 44.06 -17.11 -77.36
C HIS A 3 44.29 -16.93 -75.85
N ILE A 4 45.03 -15.89 -75.45
CA ILE A 4 45.28 -15.57 -74.02
C ILE A 4 44.03 -14.94 -73.41
N ILE A 5 43.36 -14.04 -74.14
CA ILE A 5 42.10 -13.41 -73.71
C ILE A 5 40.97 -14.47 -73.60
N ARG A 6 40.92 -15.45 -74.51
CA ARG A 6 39.94 -16.54 -74.47
C ARG A 6 40.15 -17.50 -73.29
N ASN A 7 41.40 -17.78 -72.90
CA ASN A 7 41.69 -18.62 -71.74
C ASN A 7 41.50 -17.88 -70.41
N ILE A 8 41.73 -16.56 -70.35
CA ILE A 8 41.44 -15.73 -69.16
C ILE A 8 39.92 -15.60 -68.95
N ILE A 9 39.13 -15.47 -70.02
CA ILE A 9 37.66 -15.43 -69.92
C ILE A 9 37.12 -16.79 -69.43
N ILE A 10 37.62 -17.92 -69.94
CA ILE A 10 37.18 -19.25 -69.48
C ILE A 10 37.59 -19.50 -68.00
N LEU A 11 38.78 -19.06 -67.58
CA LEU A 11 39.22 -19.19 -66.19
C LEU A 11 38.41 -18.26 -65.25
N GLY A 12 38.06 -17.04 -65.72
CA GLY A 12 37.19 -16.12 -65.00
C GLY A 12 35.74 -16.61 -64.91
N SER A 13 35.21 -17.25 -65.95
CA SER A 13 33.87 -17.85 -65.94
C SER A 13 33.76 -19.09 -65.05
N ILE A 14 34.81 -19.89 -64.94
CA ILE A 14 34.86 -21.03 -64.01
C ILE A 14 34.95 -20.54 -62.56
N MET A 15 35.61 -19.40 -62.29
CA MET A 15 35.68 -18.81 -60.95
C MET A 15 34.34 -18.17 -60.50
N VAL A 16 33.52 -17.69 -61.43
CA VAL A 16 32.16 -17.15 -61.17
C VAL A 16 31.10 -18.25 -61.04
N LEU A 17 31.37 -19.48 -61.48
CA LEU A 17 30.46 -20.62 -61.30
C LEU A 17 30.60 -21.32 -59.94
N VAL A 18 31.61 -20.97 -59.14
CA VAL A 18 31.76 -21.48 -57.76
C VAL A 18 31.14 -20.54 -56.71
N SER A 19 30.69 -19.35 -57.12
CA SER A 19 29.96 -18.44 -56.22
C SER A 19 28.48 -18.82 -56.12
N GLY A 20 28.15 -19.66 -55.15
CA GLY A 20 27.08 -19.30 -54.21
C GLY A 20 25.74 -20.02 -54.28
N CYS A 21 25.68 -21.34 -54.48
CA CYS A 21 24.50 -22.08 -54.01
C CYS A 21 24.57 -22.17 -52.47
N SER A 22 23.98 -21.21 -51.74
CA SER A 22 23.75 -21.38 -50.30
C SER A 22 22.70 -22.47 -50.07
N ALA A 23 22.96 -23.36 -49.10
CA ALA A 23 21.98 -24.31 -48.62
C ALA A 23 21.30 -23.72 -47.37
N VAL A 24 19.97 -23.74 -47.35
CA VAL A 24 19.15 -23.33 -46.20
C VAL A 24 18.78 -24.58 -45.41
N PHE A 25 19.11 -24.58 -44.13
CA PHE A 25 18.87 -25.68 -43.21
C PHE A 25 17.80 -25.35 -42.19
N LYS A 26 17.20 -26.41 -41.62
CA LYS A 26 16.22 -26.31 -40.53
C LYS A 26 16.51 -27.39 -39.50
N ALA A 27 16.34 -27.07 -38.23
CA ALA A 27 16.38 -28.04 -37.14
C ALA A 27 15.47 -27.62 -35.99
N GLY A 28 15.05 -28.58 -35.18
CA GLY A 28 14.43 -28.34 -33.87
C GLY A 28 15.44 -28.53 -32.74
N LEU A 29 15.18 -27.88 -31.59
CA LEU A 29 15.95 -27.99 -30.36
C LEU A 29 14.99 -28.13 -29.18
N SER A 30 15.23 -29.06 -28.26
CA SER A 30 14.51 -29.09 -26.98
C SER A 30 15.44 -29.37 -25.80
N GLY A 31 14.96 -29.02 -24.62
CA GLY A 31 15.68 -29.20 -23.37
C GLY A 31 14.85 -28.82 -22.15
N SER A 32 15.53 -28.77 -21.02
CA SER A 32 14.93 -28.46 -19.73
C SER A 32 15.83 -27.55 -18.90
N VAL A 33 15.21 -26.71 -18.07
CA VAL A 33 15.91 -25.86 -17.10
C VAL A 33 15.34 -26.08 -15.70
N TYR A 34 16.24 -26.14 -14.72
CA TYR A 34 15.90 -26.50 -13.34
C TYR A 34 16.41 -25.46 -12.34
N ASP A 35 15.68 -25.31 -11.25
CA ASP A 35 16.16 -24.61 -10.06
C ASP A 35 17.26 -25.46 -9.40
N ALA A 36 18.44 -24.86 -9.22
CA ALA A 36 19.63 -25.60 -8.75
C ALA A 36 19.53 -26.10 -7.31
N ASP A 37 18.60 -25.58 -6.50
CA ASP A 37 18.46 -25.92 -5.09
C ASP A 37 17.35 -26.95 -4.86
N THR A 38 16.33 -26.98 -5.72
CA THR A 38 15.11 -27.79 -5.55
C THR A 38 14.87 -28.83 -6.64
N ASP A 39 15.65 -28.80 -7.72
CA ASP A 39 15.45 -29.59 -8.94
C ASP A 39 14.08 -29.39 -9.61
N ALA A 40 13.32 -28.37 -9.19
CA ALA A 40 12.04 -28.03 -9.78
C ALA A 40 12.24 -27.36 -11.16
N GLY A 41 11.35 -27.65 -12.10
CA GLY A 41 11.36 -26.98 -13.41
C GLY A 41 11.14 -25.47 -13.28
N ILE A 42 11.91 -24.66 -14.00
CA ILE A 42 11.72 -23.21 -13.99
C ILE A 42 10.73 -22.84 -15.10
N GLU A 43 9.53 -22.40 -14.71
CA GLU A 43 8.50 -21.91 -15.63
C GLU A 43 8.82 -20.51 -16.19
N ASN A 44 8.38 -20.21 -17.42
CA ASN A 44 8.47 -18.89 -18.05
C ASN A 44 9.89 -18.30 -18.17
N MET A 45 10.93 -19.15 -18.14
CA MET A 45 12.29 -18.74 -18.49
C MET A 45 12.35 -18.53 -20.00
N GLU A 46 12.75 -17.33 -20.42
CA GLU A 46 12.95 -17.00 -21.83
C GLU A 46 14.27 -17.60 -22.31
N VAL A 47 14.21 -18.31 -23.43
CA VAL A 47 15.38 -18.98 -24.04
C VAL A 47 15.59 -18.41 -25.43
N TYR A 48 16.77 -17.83 -25.66
CA TYR A 48 17.17 -17.23 -26.93
C TYR A 48 18.30 -18.05 -27.55
N ALA A 49 18.17 -18.39 -28.83
CA ALA A 49 19.18 -19.15 -29.57
C ALA A 49 19.91 -18.28 -30.59
N TYR A 50 21.23 -18.40 -30.63
CA TYR A 50 22.12 -17.64 -31.51
C TYR A 50 23.00 -18.59 -32.32
N THR A 51 23.30 -18.19 -33.56
CA THR A 51 24.25 -18.90 -34.44
C THR A 51 25.64 -18.24 -34.47
N SER A 52 25.84 -17.19 -33.67
CA SER A 52 27.07 -16.42 -33.52
C SER A 52 27.34 -16.16 -32.04
N GLU A 53 28.47 -16.66 -31.54
CA GLU A 53 28.88 -16.44 -30.15
C GLU A 53 29.08 -14.95 -29.84
N SER A 54 29.69 -14.21 -30.77
CA SER A 54 29.93 -12.78 -30.58
C SER A 54 28.63 -12.02 -30.44
N ALA A 55 27.60 -12.35 -31.23
CA ALA A 55 26.29 -11.70 -31.12
C ALA A 55 25.62 -12.01 -29.78
N ARG A 56 25.64 -13.29 -29.38
CA ARG A 56 25.18 -13.75 -28.05
C ARG A 56 25.87 -12.97 -26.93
N ASN A 57 27.20 -12.85 -27.00
CA ASN A 57 27.98 -12.17 -25.96
C ASN A 57 27.72 -10.66 -25.92
N THR A 58 27.51 -10.01 -27.07
CA THR A 58 27.11 -8.59 -27.13
C THR A 58 25.78 -8.37 -26.42
N ASP A 59 24.75 -9.14 -26.76
CA ASP A 59 23.43 -9.04 -26.10
C ASP A 59 23.52 -9.37 -24.61
N PHE A 60 24.30 -10.39 -24.24
CA PHE A 60 24.51 -10.73 -22.84
C PHE A 60 25.15 -9.56 -22.05
N SER A 61 26.11 -8.87 -22.66
CA SER A 61 26.82 -7.75 -22.03
C SER A 61 26.03 -6.43 -21.98
N SER A 62 24.95 -6.31 -22.76
CA SER A 62 24.11 -5.11 -22.76
C SER A 62 23.03 -5.14 -21.67
N TRP A 63 22.84 -6.28 -21.02
CA TRP A 63 21.91 -6.43 -19.92
C TRP A 63 22.44 -5.82 -18.62
N THR A 64 21.55 -5.14 -17.91
CA THR A 64 21.82 -4.60 -16.58
C THR A 64 21.01 -5.41 -15.56
N PRO A 65 21.62 -5.84 -14.43
CA PRO A 65 20.90 -6.48 -13.34
C PRO A 65 19.66 -5.69 -12.93
N GLY A 66 18.51 -6.36 -12.82
CA GLY A 66 17.22 -5.75 -12.45
C GLY A 66 16.36 -5.29 -13.64
N SER A 67 16.92 -5.13 -14.84
CA SER A 67 16.14 -4.77 -16.03
C SER A 67 15.55 -6.00 -16.72
N THR A 68 14.43 -5.81 -17.42
CA THR A 68 13.94 -6.83 -18.36
C THR A 68 14.96 -7.02 -19.48
N PHE A 69 15.40 -8.25 -19.69
CA PHE A 69 16.21 -8.57 -20.86
C PHE A 69 15.31 -8.54 -22.10
N SER A 70 15.57 -7.59 -23.00
CA SER A 70 14.96 -7.59 -24.32
C SER A 70 16.01 -7.28 -25.37
N PRO A 71 16.49 -8.27 -26.14
CA PRO A 71 17.49 -8.05 -27.18
C PRO A 71 16.91 -7.37 -28.44
N ASP A 72 15.77 -6.66 -28.35
CA ASP A 72 15.01 -6.07 -29.48
C ASP A 72 15.82 -5.14 -30.41
N ALA A 73 17.00 -4.67 -29.99
CA ALA A 73 17.91 -3.91 -30.84
C ALA A 73 18.73 -4.79 -31.80
N SER A 74 18.79 -6.10 -31.58
CA SER A 74 19.56 -7.07 -32.37
C SER A 74 18.60 -8.14 -32.89
N SER A 75 18.34 -8.16 -34.19
CA SER A 75 17.76 -9.32 -34.87
C SER A 75 18.74 -10.52 -34.90
N ALA A 76 19.65 -10.61 -33.91
CA ALA A 76 20.81 -11.49 -33.95
C ALA A 76 20.54 -12.88 -33.37
N TYR A 77 19.52 -13.03 -32.52
CA TYR A 77 19.00 -14.34 -32.17
C TYR A 77 18.16 -14.91 -33.32
N VAL A 78 18.29 -16.20 -33.57
CA VAL A 78 17.62 -16.91 -34.67
C VAL A 78 16.30 -17.54 -34.26
N ALA A 79 16.08 -17.73 -32.96
CA ALA A 79 14.83 -18.23 -32.40
C ALA A 79 14.72 -17.87 -30.91
N ARG A 80 13.47 -17.80 -30.41
CA ARG A 80 13.17 -17.65 -28.99
C ARG A 80 12.01 -18.56 -28.58
N THR A 81 11.96 -18.94 -27.32
CA THR A 81 10.83 -19.66 -26.71
C THR A 81 10.78 -19.37 -25.20
N SER A 82 9.75 -19.86 -24.51
CA SER A 82 9.65 -19.84 -23.06
C SER A 82 9.44 -21.25 -22.53
N THR A 83 9.91 -21.52 -21.31
CA THR A 83 9.75 -22.83 -20.67
C THR A 83 8.34 -23.02 -20.11
N ALA A 84 7.88 -24.26 -20.12
CA ALA A 84 6.64 -24.70 -19.50
C ALA A 84 6.79 -24.86 -17.97
N SER A 85 5.71 -25.21 -17.29
CA SER A 85 5.67 -25.35 -15.83
C SER A 85 6.59 -26.44 -15.26
N ASP A 86 6.99 -27.41 -16.08
CA ASP A 86 7.97 -28.44 -15.74
C ASP A 86 9.41 -28.06 -16.15
N GLY A 87 9.63 -26.82 -16.58
CA GLY A 87 10.93 -26.33 -17.05
C GLY A 87 11.32 -26.79 -18.45
N SER A 88 10.49 -27.59 -19.13
CA SER A 88 10.77 -28.04 -20.49
C SER A 88 10.55 -26.91 -21.51
N PHE A 89 11.33 -26.91 -22.59
CA PHE A 89 11.11 -25.99 -23.70
C PHE A 89 11.40 -26.67 -25.04
N THR A 90 10.77 -26.15 -26.09
CA THR A 90 11.05 -26.56 -27.47
C THR A 90 11.14 -25.33 -28.37
N ILE A 91 12.17 -25.31 -29.21
CA ILE A 91 12.31 -24.41 -30.36
C ILE A 91 12.06 -25.25 -31.62
N ASN A 92 10.89 -25.06 -32.22
CA ASN A 92 10.42 -25.89 -33.33
C ASN A 92 11.21 -25.67 -34.63
N LYS A 93 11.84 -24.50 -34.81
CA LYS A 93 12.47 -24.15 -36.08
C LYS A 93 13.61 -23.16 -35.90
N ILE A 94 14.82 -23.64 -36.11
CA ILE A 94 16.05 -22.86 -36.23
C ILE A 94 16.49 -22.92 -37.68
N ILE A 95 16.72 -21.77 -38.32
CA ILE A 95 17.11 -21.67 -39.72
C ILE A 95 18.52 -21.09 -39.82
N TRP A 96 19.38 -21.69 -40.64
CA TRP A 96 20.68 -21.13 -40.99
C TRP A 96 21.04 -21.41 -42.44
N GLU A 97 21.98 -20.63 -42.96
CA GLU A 97 22.53 -20.80 -44.30
C GLU A 97 23.99 -21.22 -44.24
N SER A 98 24.42 -22.07 -45.15
CA SER A 98 25.84 -22.41 -45.37
C SER A 98 26.17 -22.37 -46.85
N THR A 99 27.33 -21.79 -47.17
CA THR A 99 27.90 -21.78 -48.52
C THR A 99 28.81 -22.98 -48.79
N MET A 100 29.13 -23.77 -47.75
CA MET A 100 30.00 -24.95 -47.83
C MET A 100 29.43 -26.10 -46.96
N PRO A 101 28.26 -26.67 -47.31
CA PRO A 101 27.68 -27.75 -46.53
C PRO A 101 28.54 -29.02 -46.60
N GLN A 102 28.87 -29.62 -45.45
CA GLN A 102 29.74 -30.81 -45.41
C GLN A 102 29.01 -32.10 -45.82
N PHE A 103 27.73 -32.22 -45.46
CA PHE A 103 26.95 -33.45 -45.63
C PHE A 103 25.71 -33.28 -46.52
N GLY A 104 25.60 -32.17 -47.25
CA GLY A 104 24.40 -31.84 -48.04
C GLY A 104 23.26 -31.30 -47.17
N LYS A 105 22.00 -31.37 -47.63
CA LYS A 105 20.82 -30.78 -46.94
C LYS A 105 20.43 -31.51 -45.64
N THR A 106 20.81 -32.77 -45.50
CA THR A 106 20.50 -33.64 -44.37
C THR A 106 21.79 -33.95 -43.60
N ALA A 107 21.78 -33.80 -42.28
CA ALA A 107 22.91 -34.07 -41.39
C ALA A 107 24.08 -33.05 -41.39
N ASP A 108 23.85 -31.80 -41.80
CA ASP A 108 24.83 -30.74 -41.52
C ASP A 108 24.71 -30.28 -40.06
N TYR A 109 25.81 -29.79 -39.49
CA TYR A 109 25.86 -29.41 -38.10
C TYR A 109 25.91 -27.91 -37.93
N ARG A 110 25.25 -27.41 -36.88
CA ARG A 110 25.37 -26.02 -36.47
C ARG A 110 25.59 -25.93 -34.97
N GLU A 111 26.55 -25.12 -34.60
CA GLU A 111 26.78 -24.72 -33.23
C GLU A 111 25.83 -23.59 -32.85
N LEU A 112 25.19 -23.74 -31.68
CA LEU A 112 24.28 -22.76 -31.11
C LEU A 112 24.79 -22.27 -29.76
N PHE A 113 24.56 -20.98 -29.53
CA PHE A 113 24.83 -20.30 -28.27
C PHE A 113 23.50 -19.85 -27.70
N LEU A 114 23.25 -20.11 -26.42
CA LEU A 114 21.98 -19.88 -25.76
C LEU A 114 22.12 -18.80 -24.69
N ILE A 115 21.04 -18.05 -24.51
CA ILE A 115 20.80 -17.18 -23.37
C ILE A 115 19.52 -17.62 -22.69
N PHE A 116 19.53 -17.62 -21.36
CA PHE A 116 18.38 -17.91 -20.51
C PHE A 116 18.11 -16.68 -19.63
N TYR A 117 16.88 -16.17 -19.64
CA TYR A 117 16.48 -15.04 -18.82
C TYR A 117 15.22 -15.35 -18.02
N HIS A 118 15.26 -15.06 -16.72
CA HIS A 118 14.08 -15.06 -15.87
C HIS A 118 14.24 -14.03 -14.75
N LYS A 119 13.16 -13.34 -14.39
CA LYS A 119 13.15 -12.28 -13.35
C LYS A 119 13.74 -12.72 -12.00
N ASP A 120 13.57 -13.99 -11.64
CA ASP A 120 14.01 -14.53 -10.34
C ASP A 120 15.37 -15.24 -10.40
N TYR A 121 15.88 -15.56 -11.59
CA TYR A 121 17.18 -16.24 -11.78
C TYR A 121 18.22 -15.36 -12.47
N GLY A 122 17.84 -14.25 -13.09
CA GLY A 122 18.72 -13.36 -13.83
C GLY A 122 18.99 -13.83 -15.27
N LEU A 123 20.06 -13.29 -15.86
CA LEU A 123 20.52 -13.61 -17.20
C LEU A 123 21.69 -14.59 -17.16
N HIS A 124 21.54 -15.71 -17.86
CA HIS A 124 22.55 -16.76 -17.97
C HIS A 124 22.86 -17.09 -19.42
N LYS A 125 24.00 -17.73 -19.63
CA LYS A 125 24.42 -18.23 -20.94
C LYS A 125 24.88 -19.67 -20.80
N ASN A 126 24.63 -20.49 -21.81
CA ASN A 126 25.12 -21.87 -21.78
C ASN A 126 26.66 -21.90 -21.73
N ILE A 127 27.20 -22.78 -20.89
CA ILE A 127 28.64 -22.93 -20.67
C ILE A 127 29.32 -23.52 -21.90
N LYS A 128 28.65 -24.48 -22.54
CA LYS A 128 29.11 -25.15 -23.76
C LYS A 128 28.10 -24.92 -24.86
N ALA A 129 28.61 -24.64 -26.05
CA ALA A 129 27.77 -24.51 -27.22
C ALA A 129 27.05 -25.82 -27.54
N VAL A 130 25.85 -25.69 -28.08
CA VAL A 130 24.92 -26.79 -28.34
C VAL A 130 24.98 -27.13 -29.81
N TRP A 131 25.33 -28.37 -30.13
CA TRP A 131 25.43 -28.83 -31.51
C TRP A 131 24.08 -29.41 -31.96
N ILE A 132 23.51 -28.81 -33.00
CA ILE A 132 22.29 -29.31 -33.64
C ILE A 132 22.60 -29.90 -35.01
N THR A 133 21.87 -30.94 -35.37
CA THR A 133 21.92 -31.56 -36.69
C THR A 133 20.72 -31.13 -37.52
N SER A 134 20.95 -30.81 -38.80
CA SER A 134 19.90 -30.43 -39.74
C SER A 134 18.93 -31.58 -40.02
N ASP A 135 17.66 -31.21 -40.23
CA ASP A 135 16.55 -32.15 -40.46
C ASP A 135 16.36 -33.20 -39.34
N SER A 136 16.81 -32.86 -38.13
CA SER A 136 16.67 -33.68 -36.92
C SER A 136 15.90 -32.93 -35.84
N THR A 137 15.22 -33.70 -34.98
CA THR A 137 14.61 -33.20 -33.74
C THR A 137 15.63 -33.41 -32.62
N ASN A 138 16.47 -32.40 -32.39
CA ASN A 138 17.55 -32.47 -31.41
C ASN A 138 16.97 -32.39 -29.99
N ASN A 139 16.54 -33.55 -29.49
CA ASN A 139 15.71 -33.64 -28.29
C ASN A 139 16.53 -33.75 -27.01
N SER A 140 16.13 -33.01 -25.98
CA SER A 140 16.70 -33.08 -24.62
C SER A 140 18.23 -32.84 -24.58
N ILE A 141 18.76 -32.06 -25.52
CA ILE A 141 20.21 -31.82 -25.61
C ILE A 141 20.66 -30.61 -24.78
N VAL A 142 19.71 -29.88 -24.20
CA VAL A 142 19.96 -28.80 -23.25
C VAL A 142 19.41 -29.21 -21.90
N ASN A 143 20.26 -29.17 -20.88
CA ASN A 143 19.89 -29.40 -19.49
C ASN A 143 20.75 -28.47 -18.64
N GLU A 144 20.15 -27.41 -18.12
CA GLU A 144 20.84 -26.36 -17.36
C GLU A 144 20.14 -26.14 -16.02
N SER A 145 20.91 -25.81 -14.98
CA SER A 145 20.39 -25.52 -13.64
C SER A 145 20.81 -24.12 -13.19
N PHE A 146 19.90 -23.33 -12.65
CA PHE A 146 20.15 -21.95 -12.23
C PHE A 146 19.74 -21.72 -10.78
N SER A 147 20.57 -20.99 -10.02
CA SER A 147 20.21 -20.50 -8.68
C SER A 147 19.42 -19.21 -8.77
N LYS A 148 18.49 -19.01 -7.85
CA LYS A 148 17.78 -17.73 -7.74
C LYS A 148 18.76 -16.60 -7.44
N ILE A 149 18.40 -15.40 -7.86
CA ILE A 149 19.11 -14.15 -7.52
C ILE A 149 18.35 -13.33 -6.48
N ASN A 150 17.07 -13.66 -6.27
CA ASN A 150 16.17 -12.98 -5.36
C ASN A 150 15.60 -13.92 -4.31
N ARG A 151 15.35 -13.37 -3.13
CA ARG A 151 14.59 -13.94 -2.02
C ARG A 151 13.19 -13.35 -2.01
N ILE A 152 12.25 -14.08 -1.44
CA ILE A 152 10.86 -13.65 -1.30
C ILE A 152 10.54 -13.53 0.19
N ALA A 153 9.98 -12.39 0.60
CA ALA A 153 9.42 -12.19 1.93
C ALA A 153 7.90 -12.03 1.86
N THR A 154 7.20 -12.63 2.82
CA THR A 154 5.77 -12.36 3.06
C THR A 154 5.63 -11.38 4.21
N LEU A 155 4.93 -10.28 3.96
CA LEU A 155 4.64 -9.23 4.93
C LEU A 155 3.17 -9.34 5.31
N ASN A 156 2.89 -9.54 6.60
CA ASN A 156 1.56 -9.47 7.19
C ASN A 156 1.39 -8.08 7.79
N ILE A 157 0.68 -7.22 7.06
CA ILE A 157 0.48 -5.82 7.41
C ILE A 157 -0.82 -5.69 8.18
N GLN A 158 -0.74 -5.09 9.37
CA GLN A 158 -1.86 -4.81 10.26
C GLN A 158 -2.02 -3.31 10.40
N VAL A 159 -3.16 -2.79 9.96
CA VAL A 159 -3.51 -1.38 10.08
C VAL A 159 -4.39 -1.20 11.30
N ARG A 160 -3.90 -0.46 12.28
CA ARG A 160 -4.49 -0.28 13.60
C ARG A 160 -4.89 1.17 13.85
N ASP A 161 -5.97 1.34 14.61
CA ASP A 161 -6.30 2.61 15.24
C ASP A 161 -5.32 2.88 16.40
N ALA A 162 -4.67 4.03 16.39
CA ALA A 162 -3.65 4.37 17.40
C ALA A 162 -4.21 4.54 18.82
N ALA A 163 -5.48 4.93 18.97
CA ALA A 163 -6.08 5.13 20.28
C ALA A 163 -6.48 3.80 20.95
N SER A 164 -7.07 2.88 20.17
CA SER A 164 -7.63 1.62 20.66
C SER A 164 -6.73 0.40 20.44
N GLY A 165 -5.75 0.49 19.54
CA GLY A 165 -4.91 -0.63 19.08
C GLY A 165 -5.68 -1.67 18.25
N THR A 166 -6.97 -1.46 17.98
CA THR A 166 -7.80 -2.40 17.22
C THR A 166 -7.54 -2.27 15.72
N LEU A 167 -7.81 -3.34 14.96
CA LEU A 167 -7.69 -3.30 13.50
C LEU A 167 -8.76 -2.37 12.91
N LEU A 168 -8.35 -1.52 11.98
CA LEU A 168 -9.28 -0.64 11.29
C LEU A 168 -10.22 -1.42 10.37
N THR A 169 -11.46 -0.98 10.29
CA THR A 169 -12.46 -1.51 9.35
C THR A 169 -12.49 -0.76 8.02
N GLU A 170 -11.76 0.34 7.91
CA GLU A 170 -11.61 1.11 6.68
C GLU A 170 -10.48 0.55 5.81
N ALA A 171 -10.69 0.58 4.49
CA ALA A 171 -9.69 0.16 3.52
C ALA A 171 -8.62 1.26 3.35
N MET A 172 -7.36 0.86 3.28
CA MET A 172 -6.20 1.76 3.21
C MET A 172 -5.28 1.33 2.06
N ASP A 173 -4.82 2.27 1.23
CA ASP A 173 -3.85 1.94 0.18
C ASP A 173 -2.45 1.94 0.79
N ILE A 174 -1.84 0.77 0.84
CA ILE A 174 -0.53 0.54 1.42
C ILE A 174 0.49 0.48 0.30
N GLU A 175 1.56 1.25 0.46
CA GLU A 175 2.76 1.22 -0.35
C GLU A 175 3.92 0.64 0.45
N VAL A 176 4.53 -0.42 -0.08
CA VAL A 176 5.73 -1.03 0.47
C VAL A 176 6.88 -0.74 -0.47
N THR A 177 7.91 -0.09 0.06
CA THR A 177 9.16 0.18 -0.64
C THR A 177 10.26 -0.71 -0.09
N VAL A 178 10.88 -1.52 -0.95
CA VAL A 178 11.98 -2.42 -0.60
C VAL A 178 13.22 -2.05 -1.38
N GLN A 179 14.37 -2.04 -0.71
CA GLN A 179 15.66 -1.83 -1.36
C GLN A 179 16.03 -3.04 -2.23
N ASN A 180 16.42 -2.78 -3.46
CA ASN A 180 16.81 -3.76 -4.47
C ASN A 180 18.20 -3.40 -5.03
N GLY A 181 19.21 -3.39 -4.17
CA GLY A 181 20.54 -2.91 -4.54
C GLY A 181 20.57 -1.38 -4.66
N ALA A 182 20.79 -0.87 -5.88
CA ALA A 182 20.76 0.58 -6.18
C ALA A 182 19.36 1.10 -6.54
N GLU A 183 18.39 0.20 -6.70
CA GLU A 183 17.02 0.53 -7.05
C GLU A 183 16.08 0.28 -5.87
N THR A 184 14.89 0.88 -5.93
CA THR A 184 13.80 0.62 -4.99
C THR A 184 12.63 -0.02 -5.73
N ILE A 185 12.15 -1.15 -5.21
CA ILE A 185 10.93 -1.77 -5.66
C ILE A 185 9.79 -1.20 -4.83
N VAL A 186 8.75 -0.72 -5.52
CA VAL A 186 7.51 -0.24 -4.90
C VAL A 186 6.40 -1.22 -5.22
N LYS A 187 5.68 -1.68 -4.19
CA LYS A 187 4.44 -2.45 -4.34
C LYS A 187 3.31 -1.75 -3.62
N THR A 188 2.14 -1.77 -4.25
CA THR A 188 0.93 -1.20 -3.67
C THR A 188 -0.15 -2.26 -3.50
N ALA A 189 -0.97 -2.13 -2.47
CA ALA A 189 -2.15 -2.95 -2.24
C ALA A 189 -3.16 -2.21 -1.36
N THR A 190 -4.45 -2.47 -1.55
CA THR A 190 -5.49 -1.98 -0.63
C THR A 190 -5.74 -3.02 0.46
N ILE A 191 -5.64 -2.63 1.74
CA ILE A 191 -5.78 -3.51 2.90
C ILE A 191 -6.85 -2.97 3.84
N THR A 192 -7.74 -3.84 4.34
CA THR A 192 -8.71 -3.52 5.40
C THR A 192 -8.35 -4.29 6.65
N GLY A 193 -7.91 -3.59 7.70
CA GLY A 193 -7.52 -4.19 8.97
C GLY A 193 -6.22 -4.98 8.88
N ALA A 194 -6.22 -6.15 8.24
CA ALA A 194 -5.01 -6.96 8.05
C ALA A 194 -4.93 -7.55 6.64
N GLY A 195 -3.73 -7.63 6.08
CA GLY A 195 -3.51 -8.14 4.73
C GLY A 195 -2.09 -8.61 4.48
N THR A 196 -1.91 -9.43 3.45
CA THR A 196 -0.61 -10.00 3.09
C THR A 196 -0.07 -9.37 1.82
N MET A 197 1.20 -8.98 1.83
CA MET A 197 1.95 -8.56 0.65
C MET A 197 3.19 -9.42 0.48
N VAL A 198 3.53 -9.77 -0.75
CA VAL A 198 4.74 -10.53 -1.07
C VAL A 198 5.73 -9.61 -1.74
N VAL A 199 6.95 -9.50 -1.23
CA VAL A 199 8.02 -8.68 -1.80
C VAL A 199 9.22 -9.54 -2.18
N SER A 200 10.00 -9.08 -3.15
CA SER A 200 11.20 -9.76 -3.65
C SER A 200 12.40 -8.83 -3.45
N TYR A 201 13.54 -9.38 -3.04
CA TYR A 201 14.79 -8.62 -2.81
C TYR A 201 16.03 -9.46 -3.14
N PRO A 202 17.19 -8.87 -3.47
CA PRO A 202 18.38 -9.62 -3.87
C PRO A 202 18.95 -10.47 -2.74
N ILE A 203 19.43 -11.68 -3.07
CA ILE A 203 20.17 -12.53 -2.11
C ILE A 203 21.44 -11.82 -1.61
N ALA A 204 22.06 -10.98 -2.44
CA ALA A 204 23.27 -10.24 -2.09
C ALA A 204 23.04 -9.11 -1.07
N LEU A 205 21.78 -8.75 -0.77
CA LEU A 205 21.46 -7.69 0.17
C LEU A 205 21.64 -8.19 1.61
N ALA A 206 22.67 -7.68 2.30
CA ALA A 206 23.03 -8.16 3.64
C ALA A 206 21.97 -7.86 4.71
N ASN A 207 21.36 -6.67 4.64
CA ASN A 207 20.34 -6.21 5.59
C ASN A 207 19.12 -5.70 4.81
N PRO A 208 18.25 -6.61 4.34
CA PRO A 208 17.08 -6.22 3.58
C PRO A 208 16.05 -5.56 4.49
N THR A 209 15.58 -4.38 4.09
CA THR A 209 14.57 -3.64 4.82
C THR A 209 13.42 -3.19 3.93
N ALA A 210 12.24 -3.04 4.52
CA ALA A 210 11.06 -2.47 3.88
C ALA A 210 10.59 -1.23 4.62
N SER A 211 10.30 -0.15 3.89
CA SER A 211 9.54 1.00 4.40
C SER A 211 8.08 0.82 3.99
N VAL A 212 7.15 1.11 4.89
CA VAL A 212 5.72 0.96 4.61
C VAL A 212 5.00 2.28 4.88
N GLN A 213 4.28 2.74 3.85
CA GLN A 213 3.50 3.96 3.89
C GLN A 213 2.03 3.65 3.61
N SER A 214 1.12 4.24 4.38
CA SER A 214 -0.29 4.28 4.05
C SER A 214 -0.60 5.57 3.31
N HIS A 215 -1.09 5.44 2.09
CA HIS A 215 -1.61 6.54 1.28
C HIS A 215 -3.12 6.46 1.25
N LEU A 216 -3.80 7.56 1.54
CA LEU A 216 -5.19 7.70 1.18
C LEU A 216 -5.45 9.15 0.80
N ASN A 217 -5.63 9.40 -0.50
CA ASN A 217 -6.09 10.70 -0.94
C ASN A 217 -7.50 10.95 -0.39
N ASN A 218 -7.65 12.03 0.38
CA ASN A 218 -8.91 12.43 1.03
C ASN A 218 -9.43 11.49 2.14
N SER A 219 -8.56 10.67 2.76
CA SER A 219 -8.99 9.96 3.98
C SER A 219 -9.02 10.87 5.19
N THR A 220 -9.87 10.50 6.13
CA THR A 220 -9.93 11.05 7.48
C THR A 220 -8.89 10.41 8.40
N TYR A 221 -7.86 9.72 7.90
CA TYR A 221 -6.80 9.09 8.70
C TYR A 221 -5.41 9.51 8.23
N ILE A 222 -4.48 9.58 9.19
CA ILE A 222 -3.06 9.86 8.95
C ILE A 222 -2.19 8.87 9.70
N GLN A 223 -1.07 8.49 9.10
CA GLN A 223 -0.14 7.52 9.67
C GLN A 223 0.68 8.14 10.82
N CYS A 224 0.79 7.41 11.91
CA CYS A 224 1.55 7.78 13.11
C CYS A 224 2.32 6.58 13.68
N ASP A 225 3.16 6.82 14.67
CA ASP A 225 3.66 5.76 15.55
C ASP A 225 2.61 5.32 16.57
N GLU A 226 2.98 4.38 17.45
CA GLU A 226 2.11 3.83 18.49
C GLU A 226 1.71 4.90 19.52
N GLU A 227 2.56 5.92 19.72
CA GLU A 227 2.34 7.05 20.61
C GLU A 227 1.49 8.17 19.98
N GLY A 228 1.20 8.08 18.67
CA GLY A 228 0.40 9.04 17.92
C GLY A 228 1.18 10.19 17.27
N THR A 229 2.50 10.14 17.28
CA THR A 229 3.36 11.10 16.57
C THR A 229 3.28 10.87 15.06
N LEU A 230 3.12 11.95 14.28
CA LEU A 230 2.99 11.86 12.82
C LEU A 230 4.27 11.34 12.16
N LEU A 231 4.11 10.39 11.24
CA LEU A 231 5.19 9.82 10.42
C LEU A 231 5.15 10.37 8.98
N GLY A 232 6.21 10.15 8.21
CA GLY A 232 6.34 10.63 6.83
C GLY A 232 6.60 12.14 6.73
N THR A 233 7.02 12.78 7.83
CA THR A 233 7.43 14.18 7.85
C THR A 233 8.96 14.30 7.79
N VAL A 234 9.49 15.50 7.53
CA VAL A 234 10.94 15.74 7.54
C VAL A 234 11.56 15.43 8.91
N THR A 235 10.79 15.61 9.99
CA THR A 235 11.27 15.39 11.36
C THR A 235 11.09 13.94 11.81
N ASN A 236 10.03 13.28 11.33
CA ASN A 236 9.69 11.89 11.65
C ASN A 236 9.53 11.10 10.36
N ALA A 237 10.63 10.50 9.90
CA ALA A 237 10.63 9.64 8.71
C ALA A 237 9.79 8.38 8.94
N LEU A 238 9.39 7.72 7.86
CA LEU A 238 8.75 6.41 7.93
C LEU A 238 9.73 5.38 8.51
N PRO A 239 9.26 4.48 9.41
CA PRO A 239 10.09 3.41 9.94
C PRO A 239 10.48 2.42 8.84
N SER A 240 11.66 1.84 8.99
CA SER A 240 12.15 0.75 8.16
C SER A 240 12.14 -0.54 8.97
N PHE A 241 11.62 -1.61 8.38
CA PHE A 241 11.47 -2.91 9.01
C PHE A 241 12.43 -3.91 8.39
N ASP A 242 13.18 -4.64 9.20
CA ASP A 242 13.98 -5.77 8.73
C ASP A 242 13.04 -6.86 8.17
N ILE A 243 13.35 -7.36 6.98
CA ILE A 243 12.55 -8.40 6.33
C ILE A 243 13.38 -9.67 6.16
N SER A 244 12.70 -10.81 6.18
CA SER A 244 13.33 -12.12 5.94
C SER A 244 12.40 -13.03 5.14
N GLU A 245 12.89 -14.20 4.73
CA GLU A 245 12.07 -15.22 4.04
C GLU A 245 10.96 -15.82 4.92
N GLN A 246 10.93 -15.50 6.21
CA GLN A 246 9.83 -15.82 7.12
C GLN A 246 8.65 -14.87 6.90
N THR A 247 7.53 -15.15 7.57
CA THR A 247 6.43 -14.18 7.65
C THR A 247 6.83 -13.06 8.61
N ASN A 248 6.84 -11.83 8.11
CA ASN A 248 7.17 -10.64 8.90
C ASN A 248 5.87 -9.89 9.23
N VAL A 249 5.64 -9.57 10.50
CA VAL A 249 4.46 -8.80 10.93
C VAL A 249 4.85 -7.32 10.97
N ILE A 250 4.08 -6.48 10.29
CA ILE A 250 4.27 -5.04 10.27
C ILE A 250 2.99 -4.39 10.79
N GLU A 251 3.11 -3.62 11.86
CA GLU A 251 2.01 -2.88 12.44
C GLU A 251 2.11 -1.41 12.01
N LEU A 252 1.03 -0.92 11.41
CA LEU A 252 0.87 0.47 11.02
C LEU A 252 -0.19 1.09 11.91
N TYR A 253 0.15 2.19 12.57
CA TYR A 253 -0.79 2.95 13.37
C TYR A 253 -1.32 4.14 12.58
N MET A 254 -2.64 4.31 12.63
CA MET A 254 -3.34 5.40 12.01
C MET A 254 -4.18 6.11 13.05
N LYS A 255 -4.36 7.42 12.88
CA LYS A 255 -5.24 8.21 13.73
C LYS A 255 -6.16 9.10 12.90
N PRO A 256 -7.41 9.32 13.32
CA PRO A 256 -8.37 10.07 12.54
C PRO A 256 -8.14 11.58 12.60
N THR A 257 -8.30 12.29 11.48
CA THR A 257 -8.32 13.76 11.40
C THR A 257 -9.72 14.34 11.50
N ARG A 258 -10.74 13.53 11.19
CA ARG A 258 -12.14 13.85 11.43
C ARG A 258 -12.64 13.03 12.61
N LEU A 259 -12.99 13.71 13.68
CA LEU A 259 -13.22 13.13 15.00
C LEU A 259 -14.70 13.21 15.32
N THR A 260 -15.23 12.14 15.91
CA THR A 260 -16.64 12.07 16.33
C THR A 260 -16.76 12.51 17.78
N PHE A 261 -17.74 13.36 18.05
CA PHE A 261 -18.03 13.84 19.40
C PHE A 261 -18.69 12.73 20.22
N PRO A 262 -18.12 12.36 21.39
CA PRO A 262 -18.82 11.51 22.33
C PRO A 262 -20.05 12.28 22.80
N SER A 263 -21.24 11.77 22.53
CA SER A 263 -22.46 12.44 23.00
C SER A 263 -22.43 12.63 24.52
N LEU A 264 -23.02 13.70 25.02
CA LEU A 264 -23.05 14.01 26.44
C LEU A 264 -24.42 13.70 27.02
N SER A 265 -24.41 13.27 28.27
CA SER A 265 -25.61 13.13 29.08
C SER A 265 -25.34 13.65 30.48
N GLY A 266 -26.37 14.16 31.14
CA GLY A 266 -26.20 14.69 32.48
C GLY A 266 -27.50 15.20 33.06
N GLN A 267 -27.37 15.73 34.26
CA GLN A 267 -28.44 16.40 34.97
C GLN A 267 -27.95 17.76 35.45
N ILE A 268 -28.75 18.80 35.27
CA ILE A 268 -28.48 20.11 35.86
C ILE A 268 -28.94 20.09 37.32
N ASP A 269 -28.07 20.51 38.24
CA ASP A 269 -28.51 20.81 39.60
C ASP A 269 -29.30 22.11 39.59
N TYR A 270 -30.61 22.01 39.82
CA TYR A 270 -31.50 23.15 39.95
C TYR A 270 -32.15 23.17 41.33
N ASP A 271 -31.36 23.12 42.42
CA ASP A 271 -31.72 23.79 43.69
C ASP A 271 -30.58 23.74 44.72
N VAL A 272 -29.80 24.82 44.84
CA VAL A 272 -29.05 25.07 46.09
C VAL A 272 -29.30 26.49 46.59
N THR A 273 -30.57 26.88 46.66
CA THR A 273 -30.91 27.96 47.60
C THR A 273 -30.80 27.37 49.00
N ALA A 274 -29.76 27.76 49.75
CA ALA A 274 -29.51 27.29 51.11
C ALA A 274 -30.79 27.31 51.97
N GLY A 275 -31.29 26.13 52.34
CA GLY A 275 -32.44 25.97 53.25
C GLY A 275 -33.71 25.35 52.66
N LYS A 276 -33.71 24.85 51.42
CA LYS A 276 -34.86 24.10 50.85
C LYS A 276 -34.54 22.65 50.51
N GLU A 277 -34.11 21.87 51.50
CA GLU A 277 -33.84 20.42 51.36
C GLU A 277 -35.09 19.55 51.09
N ASN A 278 -36.26 20.15 50.84
CA ASN A 278 -37.56 19.47 50.69
C ASN A 278 -38.42 20.02 49.53
N LEU A 279 -37.84 20.66 48.51
CA LEU A 279 -38.59 20.99 47.29
C LEU A 279 -38.77 19.72 46.44
N LEU A 280 -39.91 19.05 46.62
CA LEU A 280 -40.29 17.84 45.89
C LEU A 280 -40.80 18.09 44.47
N VAL A 281 -40.85 19.34 44.01
CA VAL A 281 -41.40 19.74 42.70
C VAL A 281 -40.75 21.06 42.27
N SER A 282 -39.94 21.07 41.21
CA SER A 282 -39.70 22.31 40.44
C SER A 282 -40.80 22.41 39.38
N THR A 283 -41.31 23.63 39.14
CA THR A 283 -42.15 23.89 37.97
C THR A 283 -41.34 23.66 36.71
N ASP A 284 -41.87 22.93 35.73
CA ASP A 284 -41.28 22.77 34.39
C ASP A 284 -40.97 24.16 33.82
N ASP A 285 -39.69 24.51 33.73
CA ASP A 285 -39.22 25.84 33.34
C ASP A 285 -38.63 25.86 31.94
N GLY A 286 -38.52 24.70 31.26
CA GLY A 286 -38.04 24.59 29.89
C GLY A 286 -36.59 25.07 29.71
N VAL A 287 -35.73 24.88 30.72
CA VAL A 287 -34.30 25.23 30.66
C VAL A 287 -33.66 24.64 29.41
N THR A 288 -32.99 25.49 28.66
CA THR A 288 -32.26 25.10 27.45
C THR A 288 -30.78 24.93 27.77
N VAL A 289 -30.24 23.79 27.34
CA VAL A 289 -28.83 23.43 27.48
C VAL A 289 -28.18 23.51 26.12
N TRP A 290 -27.12 24.30 26.03
CA TRP A 290 -26.35 24.49 24.82
C TRP A 290 -24.96 23.89 24.97
N LEU A 291 -24.55 23.12 23.97
CA LEU A 291 -23.17 22.75 23.75
C LEU A 291 -22.49 23.83 22.91
N CYS A 292 -21.46 24.40 23.47
CA CYS A 292 -20.74 25.55 22.95
C CYS A 292 -19.23 25.25 22.89
N GLU A 293 -18.52 26.09 22.17
CA GLU A 293 -17.06 26.06 22.12
C GLU A 293 -16.49 27.46 22.37
N ARG A 294 -15.19 27.52 22.65
CA ARG A 294 -14.48 28.80 22.68
C ARG A 294 -13.90 29.10 21.30
N ASP A 295 -14.12 30.32 20.82
CA ASP A 295 -13.51 30.81 19.59
C ASP A 295 -12.03 31.18 19.81
N ILE A 296 -11.36 31.65 18.75
CA ILE A 296 -9.95 32.08 18.80
C ILE A 296 -9.69 33.27 19.73
N ASN A 297 -10.73 34.05 20.07
CA ASN A 297 -10.67 35.18 21.00
C ASN A 297 -11.11 34.79 22.42
N ASN A 298 -11.21 33.49 22.70
CA ASN A 298 -11.66 32.92 23.96
C ASN A 298 -13.13 33.27 24.31
N LYS A 299 -13.97 33.58 23.32
CA LYS A 299 -15.41 33.85 23.48
C LYS A 299 -16.22 32.57 23.37
N VAL A 300 -17.28 32.45 24.16
CA VAL A 300 -18.22 31.33 24.09
C VAL A 300 -19.15 31.51 22.90
N VAL A 301 -19.13 30.56 21.97
CA VAL A 301 -19.92 30.58 20.75
C VAL A 301 -20.73 29.30 20.59
N HIS A 302 -21.89 29.40 19.93
CA HIS A 302 -22.71 28.23 19.61
C HIS A 302 -21.98 27.31 18.64
N ILE A 303 -22.07 26.00 18.91
CA ILE A 303 -21.78 25.00 17.88
C ILE A 303 -22.99 24.91 16.95
N ASP A 304 -22.77 25.18 15.66
CA ASP A 304 -23.81 25.05 14.64
C ASP A 304 -24.07 23.57 14.30
N HIS A 305 -24.86 22.91 15.15
CA HIS A 305 -25.26 21.52 14.98
C HIS A 305 -26.64 21.27 15.59
N ALA A 306 -27.47 20.45 14.94
CA ALA A 306 -28.86 20.22 15.37
C ALA A 306 -28.97 19.65 16.79
N ASN A 307 -28.00 18.82 17.19
CA ASN A 307 -27.95 18.22 18.53
C ASN A 307 -27.10 19.03 19.53
N ALA A 308 -26.66 20.25 19.19
CA ALA A 308 -25.90 21.10 20.12
C ALA A 308 -26.80 21.91 21.08
N GLY A 309 -28.13 21.72 21.03
CA GLY A 309 -29.07 22.34 21.95
C GLY A 309 -30.18 21.39 22.33
N GLN A 310 -30.55 21.35 23.59
CA GLN A 310 -31.65 20.54 24.09
C GLN A 310 -32.47 21.33 25.12
N ILE A 311 -33.79 21.30 24.98
CA ILE A 311 -34.71 21.75 26.02
C ILE A 311 -34.87 20.58 26.98
N THR A 312 -34.58 20.81 28.26
CA THR A 312 -34.79 19.81 29.31
C THR A 312 -36.23 19.84 29.76
N TYR A 313 -36.74 18.68 30.18
CA TYR A 313 -38.09 18.54 30.69
C TYR A 313 -38.08 17.74 31.99
N ALA A 314 -39.09 17.98 32.81
CA ALA A 314 -39.44 17.13 33.94
C ALA A 314 -39.74 15.68 33.47
N LEU A 315 -39.10 14.68 34.09
CA LEU A 315 -39.42 13.25 33.87
C LEU A 315 -39.97 12.58 35.14
N GLY A 316 -41.19 12.03 35.04
CA GLY A 316 -41.79 11.06 35.98
C GLY A 316 -43.17 11.44 36.55
N ASP A 317 -44.09 10.47 36.58
CA ASP A 317 -45.30 10.49 37.43
C ASP A 317 -45.03 9.65 38.69
N GLY A 318 -44.62 10.28 39.79
CA GLY A 318 -44.50 9.60 41.06
C GLY A 318 -45.88 9.17 41.56
N SER A 319 -46.14 7.87 41.67
CA SER A 319 -47.42 7.30 42.13
C SER A 319 -47.81 7.67 43.58
N ASN A 320 -46.92 8.37 44.30
CA ASN A 320 -47.11 8.89 45.66
C ASN A 320 -46.54 10.33 45.83
N GLY A 321 -46.42 11.11 44.76
CA GLY A 321 -46.03 12.52 44.86
C GLY A 321 -44.57 12.76 45.31
N SER A 322 -43.60 11.97 44.85
CA SER A 322 -42.18 12.24 45.08
C SER A 322 -41.28 12.00 43.87
N LEU A 323 -40.35 12.94 43.72
CA LEU A 323 -39.22 13.13 42.80
C LEU A 323 -39.51 13.22 41.29
N ILE A 324 -39.70 14.46 40.83
CA ILE A 324 -39.46 14.83 39.43
C ILE A 324 -37.97 15.15 39.31
N ARG A 325 -37.22 14.35 38.53
CA ARG A 325 -35.85 14.75 38.15
C ARG A 325 -35.96 15.82 37.06
N HIS A 326 -35.37 16.99 37.32
CA HIS A 326 -35.36 18.12 36.40
C HIS A 326 -33.96 18.29 35.77
N GLY A 327 -33.88 18.98 34.62
CA GLY A 327 -32.61 19.32 34.00
C GLY A 327 -31.88 18.14 33.36
N LEU A 328 -32.57 17.04 33.05
CA LEU A 328 -31.99 15.88 32.37
C LEU A 328 -31.82 16.18 30.88
N PHE A 329 -30.61 15.93 30.38
CA PHE A 329 -30.28 16.00 28.96
C PHE A 329 -29.50 14.75 28.54
N ASP A 330 -29.66 14.36 27.28
CA ASP A 330 -29.12 13.14 26.71
C ASP A 330 -28.80 13.34 25.23
N ASN A 331 -27.77 12.64 24.75
CA ASN A 331 -27.34 12.72 23.35
C ASN A 331 -26.92 14.15 22.90
N LEU A 332 -26.58 15.05 23.83
CA LEU A 332 -26.11 16.39 23.50
C LEU A 332 -24.80 16.29 22.72
N GLY A 333 -24.74 16.93 21.55
CA GLY A 333 -23.61 16.84 20.62
C GLY A 333 -23.54 15.53 19.82
N GLN A 334 -24.53 14.62 19.91
CA GLN A 334 -24.51 13.37 19.14
C GLN A 334 -24.41 13.64 17.64
N GLY A 335 -23.47 12.97 16.97
CA GLY A 335 -23.25 13.10 15.52
C GLY A 335 -22.45 14.33 15.10
N TYR A 336 -22.12 15.23 16.04
CA TYR A 336 -21.18 16.32 15.79
C TYR A 336 -19.79 15.74 15.49
N THR A 337 -19.13 16.32 14.47
CA THR A 337 -17.74 15.99 14.13
C THR A 337 -16.92 17.25 14.07
N TRP A 338 -15.66 17.18 14.49
CA TRP A 338 -14.69 18.25 14.27
C TRP A 338 -13.46 17.71 13.55
N ASN A 339 -12.77 18.61 12.85
CA ASN A 339 -11.52 18.27 12.18
C ASN A 339 -10.35 18.78 13.04
N ASP A 340 -9.40 17.91 13.33
CA ASP A 340 -8.10 18.27 13.92
C ASP A 340 -7.04 17.30 13.38
N ALA A 341 -6.07 17.83 12.63
CA ALA A 341 -4.94 17.07 12.11
C ALA A 341 -3.62 17.36 12.87
N THR A 342 -3.69 18.19 13.91
CA THR A 342 -2.53 18.79 14.57
C THR A 342 -2.24 18.21 15.95
N TYR A 343 -3.18 17.46 16.54
CA TYR A 343 -2.95 16.79 17.81
C TYR A 343 -1.77 15.82 17.71
N THR A 344 -0.99 15.70 18.79
CA THR A 344 0.27 14.94 18.80
C THR A 344 0.18 13.59 19.53
N LYS A 345 -0.92 13.35 20.25
CA LYS A 345 -1.20 12.09 20.96
C LYS A 345 -1.97 11.11 20.06
N THR A 346 -2.31 9.95 20.61
CA THR A 346 -3.21 8.97 19.98
C THR A 346 -4.67 9.43 19.92
N TYR A 347 -5.07 10.41 20.73
CA TYR A 347 -6.40 11.00 20.75
C TYR A 347 -6.32 12.54 20.78
N ALA A 348 -7.37 13.19 20.28
CA ALA A 348 -7.51 14.64 20.37
C ALA A 348 -8.33 15.02 21.61
N GLU A 349 -8.00 16.18 22.18
CA GLU A 349 -8.73 16.79 23.30
C GLU A 349 -9.46 18.03 22.78
N LYS A 350 -10.74 18.18 23.11
CA LYS A 350 -11.53 19.36 22.76
C LYS A 350 -12.14 19.95 24.02
N GLN A 351 -11.87 21.24 24.25
CA GLN A 351 -12.57 22.01 25.27
C GLN A 351 -13.96 22.35 24.76
N VAL A 352 -14.98 22.08 25.58
CA VAL A 352 -16.36 22.46 25.32
C VAL A 352 -16.94 23.17 26.52
N VAL A 353 -17.95 23.98 26.26
CA VAL A 353 -18.67 24.74 27.27
C VAL A 353 -20.12 24.29 27.22
N ILE A 354 -20.68 23.91 28.36
CA ILE A 354 -22.13 23.72 28.51
C ILE A 354 -22.69 25.01 29.07
N VAL A 355 -23.58 25.65 28.33
CA VAL A 355 -24.30 26.86 28.75
C VAL A 355 -25.73 26.47 29.11
N ILE A 356 -26.19 26.97 30.25
CA ILE A 356 -27.50 26.72 30.81
C ILE A 356 -28.22 28.07 30.86
N ASP A 357 -29.21 28.21 29.98
CA ASP A 357 -30.07 29.39 29.94
C ASP A 357 -31.06 29.32 31.11
N ASN A 358 -30.84 30.17 32.11
CA ASN A 358 -31.65 30.26 33.32
C ASN A 358 -32.79 31.30 33.19
N ILE A 359 -32.95 31.93 32.02
CA ILE A 359 -34.00 32.92 31.77
C ILE A 359 -34.89 32.37 30.66
N SER A 360 -35.80 31.45 31.02
CA SER A 360 -36.79 30.94 30.08
C SER A 360 -37.83 32.01 29.74
N VAL A 361 -37.47 32.92 28.85
CA VAL A 361 -38.47 33.65 28.08
C VAL A 361 -38.91 32.68 27.00
N ALA A 362 -40.12 32.15 27.09
CA ALA A 362 -40.69 31.25 26.09
C ALA A 362 -40.38 31.76 24.66
N GLY A 363 -39.43 31.11 23.98
CA GLY A 363 -38.99 31.47 22.62
C GLY A 363 -37.65 32.20 22.48
N ALA A 364 -36.91 32.50 23.55
CA ALA A 364 -35.52 32.95 23.45
C ALA A 364 -34.63 31.77 23.03
N LYS A 365 -33.88 31.94 21.94
CA LYS A 365 -33.01 30.90 21.34
C LYS A 365 -31.53 31.27 21.40
N ALA A 366 -31.13 32.16 22.30
CA ALA A 366 -29.80 32.75 22.27
C ALA A 366 -29.20 32.81 23.67
N MET A 367 -27.93 32.40 23.78
CA MET A 367 -27.13 32.61 24.99
C MET A 367 -27.01 34.10 25.31
N GLY A 368 -27.06 34.44 26.60
CA GLY A 368 -27.03 35.81 27.10
C GLY A 368 -26.12 36.01 28.30
N VAL A 369 -25.85 37.28 28.59
CA VAL A 369 -25.16 37.68 29.83
C VAL A 369 -26.03 37.28 31.03
N GLY A 370 -25.43 36.57 31.98
CA GLY A 370 -26.11 36.05 33.16
C GLY A 370 -26.42 34.55 33.10
N ASP A 371 -26.30 33.92 31.93
CA ASP A 371 -26.46 32.46 31.80
C ASP A 371 -25.33 31.73 32.53
N TYR A 372 -25.64 30.57 33.09
CA TYR A 372 -24.63 29.76 33.76
C TYR A 372 -23.84 28.93 32.75
N TYR A 373 -22.58 28.66 33.05
CA TYR A 373 -21.79 27.73 32.24
C TYR A 373 -20.86 26.84 33.05
N SER A 374 -20.44 25.75 32.42
CA SER A 374 -19.42 24.83 32.92
C SER A 374 -18.54 24.36 31.77
N GLU A 375 -17.25 24.21 32.03
CA GLU A 375 -16.28 23.80 31.02
C GLU A 375 -15.88 22.34 31.21
N PHE A 376 -15.71 21.63 30.10
CA PHE A 376 -15.34 20.23 30.09
C PHE A 376 -14.32 19.99 28.98
N THR A 377 -13.37 19.09 29.24
CA THR A 377 -12.49 18.55 28.21
C THR A 377 -12.99 17.18 27.81
N ILE A 378 -13.30 17.01 26.53
CA ILE A 378 -13.65 15.72 25.95
C ILE A 378 -12.47 15.12 25.19
N ARG A 379 -12.41 13.80 25.12
CA ARG A 379 -11.43 13.06 24.32
C ARG A 379 -12.13 12.38 23.14
N SER A 380 -11.47 12.37 21.98
CA SER A 380 -12.01 11.77 20.75
C SER A 380 -12.12 10.24 20.78
N ASP A 381 -11.42 9.57 21.70
CA ASP A 381 -11.41 8.12 21.86
C ASP A 381 -12.43 7.61 22.89
N SER A 382 -13.25 8.50 23.47
CA SER A 382 -14.32 8.12 24.39
C SER A 382 -15.44 7.41 23.63
N SER A 383 -15.56 6.09 23.80
CA SER A 383 -16.48 5.24 23.04
C SER A 383 -17.90 5.14 23.63
N SER A 384 -18.25 5.97 24.60
CA SER A 384 -19.56 5.94 25.28
C SER A 384 -20.11 7.35 25.47
N PRO A 385 -21.44 7.51 25.60
CA PRO A 385 -22.01 8.77 26.05
C PRO A 385 -21.30 9.18 27.34
N THR A 386 -20.64 10.33 27.33
CA THR A 386 -19.92 10.80 28.51
C THR A 386 -20.97 11.32 29.47
N SER A 387 -21.17 10.60 30.57
CA SER A 387 -22.06 11.05 31.64
C SER A 387 -21.33 12.08 32.49
N LEU A 388 -21.86 13.30 32.50
CA LEU A 388 -21.33 14.41 33.29
C LEU A 388 -21.84 14.39 34.74
N GLY A 389 -22.72 13.44 35.08
CA GLY A 389 -23.36 13.39 36.39
C GLY A 389 -24.26 14.62 36.63
N ILE A 390 -24.20 15.15 37.86
CA ILE A 390 -24.88 16.39 38.24
C ILE A 390 -23.94 17.56 37.99
N ILE A 391 -24.36 18.52 37.17
CA ILE A 391 -23.60 19.72 36.84
C ILE A 391 -24.00 20.84 37.81
N ASN A 392 -23.03 21.27 38.62
CA ASN A 392 -23.16 22.45 39.48
C ASN A 392 -22.75 23.71 38.72
N THR A 393 -23.64 24.70 38.67
CA THR A 393 -23.39 25.97 37.97
C THR A 393 -22.59 26.94 38.84
N THR A 394 -21.27 27.03 38.63
CA THR A 394 -20.40 27.90 39.46
C THR A 394 -20.03 29.23 38.82
N ALA A 395 -20.29 29.42 37.52
CA ALA A 395 -19.89 30.61 36.77
C ALA A 395 -21.03 31.13 35.87
N THR A 396 -21.05 32.45 35.64
CA THR A 396 -22.04 33.15 34.80
C THR A 396 -21.34 33.83 33.63
N LEU A 397 -21.95 33.82 32.44
CA LEU A 397 -21.46 34.55 31.27
C LEU A 397 -21.52 36.07 31.50
N ALA A 398 -20.39 36.75 31.33
CA ALA A 398 -20.29 38.20 31.33
C ALA A 398 -20.27 38.75 29.89
N VAL A 399 -20.43 40.08 29.75
CA VAL A 399 -20.30 40.77 28.45
C VAL A 399 -18.97 40.43 27.75
N GLY A 400 -17.90 40.24 28.53
CA GLY A 400 -16.58 39.87 28.04
C GLY A 400 -16.45 38.44 27.53
N ASP A 401 -17.40 37.55 27.84
CA ASP A 401 -17.35 36.14 27.44
C ASP A 401 -18.07 35.87 26.11
N LEU A 402 -18.91 36.81 25.65
CA LEU A 402 -19.68 36.70 24.41
C LEU A 402 -18.99 37.48 23.27
N PRO A 403 -19.28 37.13 22.00
CA PRO A 403 -18.75 37.81 20.80
C PRO A 403 -19.04 39.31 20.72
#